data_AF-A0A2B4RXT4-F1
#
_entry.id   AF-A0A2B4RXT4-F1
#
_cell.length_a   1.000
_cell.length_b   1.000
_cell.length_c   1.000
_cell.angle_alpha   90.00
_cell.angle_beta   90.00
_cell.angle_gamma   90.00
#
_symmetry.space_group_name_H-M   'P 1'
#
loop_
_entity.id
_entity.type
_entity.pdbx_description
1 polymer ?
#
loop_
_entity_poly.entity_id
_entity_poly.type
_entity_poly.pdbx_seq_one_letter_code
_entity_poly.pdbx_strand_id
1 'polypeptide(L)'
;MASILTLNDDCLCRIISFLDDLPSFHSVVLSCKRVQQVINNTRSILHPRLLRAKAEYYMNQHLVEITDGKKNNKNFSKLRDFLSNAARLSAAKELLTYAKVVNVWERNGPVVAKLFTWIRKLESRTEEGEPRATCFKEYRSVTLHLPVCDKDLKIDTTYFRDYIGNYDIELSIRVTCGDLDVKSKGFTHYCPDDYQYWAEKEVHAAIKPMKPVVELLQKELGDTVPPLTDLFFIWLCYFFPHEENLAVEHKLLFKDPSRNEKPTPGHVQPAIAMFHQYLQPEAKLKNLVSEWNNPQSNLPCLFAETMAVLIQRSEIKFLEKLQKDANGFYEIVSVLKRTPSLPKPLVLDLLARTTLEFNDYNPGSVADKFVESRASFRVSEGKVVKAWGGMHGDGASYPTWDELELKVTLPDGKELKLDTDCSYRRKPLQIEKLSPVTELFQQGVIKCMEGEKHIPKLCDRFTACYLLHALSFGGEEETFLGSDDDLNLSPTQFSEQVSSDESEEEQNVEQ
;
A
#
# COMPACT_ATOMS: atom_id res chain seq x y z
N MET A 1 -36.34 24.96 -5.78
CA MET A 1 -35.29 24.00 -5.39
C MET A 1 -34.02 24.37 -6.11
N ALA A 2 -32.92 24.62 -5.40
CA ALA A 2 -31.60 24.77 -6.02
C ALA A 2 -31.04 23.37 -6.31
N SER A 3 -30.65 23.11 -7.55
CA SER A 3 -30.02 21.83 -7.92
C SER A 3 -28.53 21.89 -7.62
N ILE A 4 -27.93 20.79 -7.18
CA ILE A 4 -26.46 20.69 -7.03
C ILE A 4 -25.75 20.96 -8.36
N LEU A 5 -26.45 20.76 -9.49
CA LEU A 5 -25.97 21.01 -10.85
C LEU A 5 -25.83 22.51 -11.18
N THR A 6 -26.49 23.40 -10.43
CA THR A 6 -26.43 24.85 -10.66
C THR A 6 -25.37 25.55 -9.80
N LEU A 7 -24.66 24.81 -8.95
CA LEU A 7 -23.62 25.36 -8.07
C LEU A 7 -22.30 25.53 -8.83
N ASN A 8 -21.60 26.62 -8.56
CA ASN A 8 -20.22 26.80 -9.01
C ASN A 8 -19.26 25.85 -8.26
N ASP A 9 -18.05 25.69 -8.80
CA ASP A 9 -17.08 24.71 -8.31
C ASP A 9 -16.66 24.98 -6.86
N ASP A 10 -16.55 26.25 -6.45
CA ASP A 10 -16.18 26.65 -5.08
C ASP A 10 -17.28 26.29 -4.06
N CYS A 11 -18.55 26.57 -4.38
CA CYS A 11 -19.68 26.20 -3.54
C CYS A 11 -19.81 24.68 -3.42
N LEU A 12 -19.61 23.97 -4.53
CA LEU A 12 -19.65 22.51 -4.55
C LEU A 12 -18.49 21.91 -3.73
N CYS A 13 -17.28 22.44 -3.85
CA CYS A 13 -16.13 22.04 -3.04
C CYS A 13 -16.39 22.22 -1.54
N ARG A 14 -17.02 23.34 -1.15
CA ARG A 14 -17.41 23.59 0.26
C ARG A 14 -18.45 22.58 0.74
N ILE A 15 -19.50 22.32 -0.03
CA ILE A 15 -20.53 21.33 0.36
C ILE A 15 -19.90 19.94 0.53
N ILE A 16 -19.07 19.53 -0.42
CA ILE A 16 -18.38 18.23 -0.35
C ILE A 16 -17.43 18.17 0.86
N SER A 17 -16.82 19.30 1.24
CA SER A 17 -15.96 19.36 2.43
C SER A 17 -16.71 19.13 3.75
N PHE A 18 -18.03 19.38 3.79
CA PHE A 18 -18.87 19.10 4.95
C PHE A 18 -19.45 17.68 4.98
N LEU A 19 -19.22 16.86 3.95
CA LEU A 19 -19.61 15.45 3.95
C LEU A 19 -18.59 14.65 4.76
N ASP A 20 -18.81 14.61 6.07
CA ASP A 20 -17.88 14.00 7.00
C ASP A 20 -17.99 12.48 7.09
N ASP A 21 -19.08 11.88 6.64
CA ASP A 21 -19.21 10.43 6.54
C ASP A 21 -18.74 9.92 5.16
N LEU A 22 -17.88 8.90 5.20
CA LEU A 22 -17.29 8.28 4.02
C LEU A 22 -18.36 7.72 3.03
N PRO A 23 -19.44 7.07 3.50
CA PRO A 23 -20.48 6.56 2.60
C PRO A 23 -21.18 7.65 1.79
N SER A 24 -21.61 8.75 2.40
CA SER A 24 -22.29 9.84 1.69
C SER A 24 -21.34 10.60 0.78
N PHE A 25 -20.10 10.84 1.21
CA PHE A 25 -19.08 11.45 0.34
C PHE A 25 -18.90 10.64 -0.95
N HIS A 26 -18.68 9.32 -0.84
CA HIS A 26 -18.49 8.50 -2.03
C HIS A 26 -19.78 8.31 -2.86
N SER A 27 -20.95 8.24 -2.22
CA SER A 27 -22.24 8.20 -2.94
C SER A 27 -22.43 9.44 -3.83
N VAL A 28 -22.08 10.61 -3.30
CA VAL A 28 -22.11 11.89 -4.01
C VAL A 28 -21.05 11.93 -5.12
N VAL A 29 -19.84 11.45 -4.87
CA VAL A 29 -18.77 11.37 -5.88
C VAL A 29 -19.15 10.47 -7.06
N LEU A 30 -19.74 9.30 -6.80
CA LEU A 30 -20.12 8.34 -7.83
C LEU A 30 -21.36 8.76 -8.62
N SER A 31 -22.33 9.41 -7.97
CA SER A 31 -23.64 9.67 -8.57
C SER A 31 -23.74 11.06 -9.21
N CYS A 32 -22.87 12.00 -8.84
CA CYS A 32 -22.95 13.38 -9.30
C CYS A 32 -21.89 13.68 -10.38
N LYS A 33 -22.33 13.73 -11.65
CA LYS A 33 -21.48 14.13 -12.79
C LYS A 33 -20.74 15.46 -12.56
N ARG A 34 -21.36 16.41 -11.84
CA ARG A 34 -20.74 17.71 -11.51
C ARG A 34 -19.58 17.57 -10.52
N VAL A 35 -19.68 16.65 -9.55
CA VAL A 35 -18.58 16.34 -8.61
C VAL A 35 -17.41 15.70 -9.35
N GLN A 36 -17.70 14.81 -10.29
CA GLN A 36 -16.67 14.21 -11.16
C GLN A 36 -15.98 15.28 -12.05
N GLN A 37 -16.73 16.26 -12.55
CA GLN A 37 -16.17 17.42 -13.25
C GLN A 37 -15.26 18.26 -12.34
N VAL A 38 -15.64 18.48 -11.08
CA VAL A 38 -14.80 19.17 -10.10
C VAL A 38 -13.52 18.39 -9.81
N ILE A 39 -13.59 17.07 -9.61
CA ILE A 39 -12.40 16.21 -9.45
C ILE A 39 -11.45 16.35 -10.65
N ASN A 40 -12.00 16.37 -11.86
CA ASN A 40 -11.24 16.55 -13.10
C ASN A 40 -10.68 17.98 -13.27
N ASN A 41 -11.30 19.00 -12.66
CA ASN A 41 -10.82 20.38 -12.73
C ASN A 41 -9.61 20.59 -11.79
N THR A 42 -8.56 21.22 -12.29
CA THR A 42 -7.22 21.25 -11.67
C THR A 42 -6.95 22.49 -10.82
N ARG A 43 -7.82 23.50 -10.83
CA ARG A 43 -7.40 24.84 -10.40
C ARG A 43 -7.31 25.10 -8.89
N SER A 44 -7.87 24.29 -7.98
CA SER A 44 -7.88 24.68 -6.55
C SER A 44 -8.36 23.62 -5.54
N ILE A 45 -8.20 22.32 -5.76
CA ILE A 45 -8.72 21.35 -4.78
C ILE A 45 -7.78 21.23 -3.57
N LEU A 46 -8.09 21.97 -2.51
CA LEU A 46 -7.36 21.93 -1.23
C LEU A 46 -7.96 20.96 -0.22
N HIS A 47 -9.18 20.44 -0.41
CA HIS A 47 -9.79 19.57 0.60
C HIS A 47 -9.18 18.15 0.58
N PRO A 48 -8.69 17.60 1.71
CA PRO A 48 -8.01 16.30 1.74
C PRO A 48 -8.85 15.15 1.14
N ARG A 49 -10.16 15.09 1.42
CA ARG A 49 -11.03 14.02 0.90
C ARG A 49 -11.15 14.05 -0.63
N LEU A 50 -11.29 15.24 -1.20
CA LEU A 50 -11.36 15.41 -2.65
C LEU A 50 -10.01 15.11 -3.32
N LEU A 51 -8.91 15.46 -2.65
CA LEU A 51 -7.56 15.14 -3.14
C LEU A 51 -7.30 13.62 -3.14
N ARG A 52 -7.73 12.91 -2.09
CA ARG A 52 -7.66 11.45 -2.02
C ARG A 52 -8.51 10.78 -3.11
N ALA A 53 -9.77 11.19 -3.25
CA ALA A 53 -10.66 10.69 -4.29
C ALA A 53 -10.11 10.95 -5.71
N LYS A 54 -9.45 12.10 -5.91
CA LYS A 54 -8.79 12.45 -7.17
C LYS A 54 -7.60 11.53 -7.47
N ALA A 55 -6.79 11.21 -6.46
CA ALA A 55 -5.68 10.26 -6.61
C ALA A 55 -6.20 8.85 -6.95
N GLU A 56 -7.19 8.34 -6.23
CA GLU A 56 -7.82 7.04 -6.51
C GLU A 56 -8.42 7.00 -7.93
N TYR A 57 -9.12 8.06 -8.33
CA TYR A 57 -9.70 8.18 -9.67
C TYR A 57 -8.65 8.10 -10.78
N TYR A 58 -7.59 8.91 -10.70
CA TYR A 58 -6.54 8.92 -11.72
C TYR A 58 -5.71 7.64 -11.72
N MET A 59 -5.48 7.03 -10.55
CA MET A 59 -4.85 5.71 -10.47
C MET A 59 -5.67 4.66 -11.21
N ASN A 60 -6.99 4.57 -10.95
CA ASN A 60 -7.87 3.61 -11.60
C ASN A 60 -7.95 3.83 -13.12
N GLN A 61 -8.03 5.09 -13.57
CA GLN A 61 -7.94 5.43 -14.99
C GLN A 61 -6.63 4.92 -15.61
N HIS A 62 -5.52 5.14 -14.93
CA HIS A 62 -4.21 4.73 -15.44
C HIS A 62 -4.06 3.21 -15.48
N LEU A 63 -4.54 2.48 -14.46
CA LEU A 63 -4.57 1.02 -14.44
C LEU A 63 -5.34 0.43 -15.63
N VAL A 64 -6.49 1.02 -15.97
CA VAL A 64 -7.29 0.60 -17.14
C VAL A 64 -6.57 0.93 -18.46
N GLU A 65 -5.90 2.08 -18.57
CA GLU A 65 -5.12 2.42 -19.77
C GLU A 65 -3.92 1.49 -19.98
N ILE A 66 -3.17 1.16 -18.92
CA ILE A 66 -1.94 0.37 -19.03
C ILE A 66 -2.19 -1.12 -19.24
N THR A 67 -3.40 -1.60 -19.02
CA THR A 67 -3.81 -3.00 -19.25
C THR A 67 -4.36 -3.25 -20.66
N ASP A 68 -4.63 -2.19 -21.43
CA ASP A 68 -5.06 -2.28 -22.83
C ASP A 68 -3.88 -2.51 -23.82
N GLY A 69 -2.63 -2.56 -23.36
CA GLY A 69 -1.43 -2.58 -24.19
C GLY A 69 -0.71 -3.93 -24.33
N LYS A 70 0.41 -3.94 -25.07
CA LYS A 70 1.35 -5.09 -25.14
C LYS A 70 2.49 -5.01 -24.11
N LYS A 71 2.58 -3.91 -23.34
CA LYS A 71 3.69 -3.60 -22.39
C LYS A 71 3.19 -3.43 -20.96
N ASN A 72 2.13 -4.13 -20.60
CA ASN A 72 1.33 -3.87 -19.39
C ASN A 72 2.17 -3.95 -18.11
N ASN A 73 2.99 -5.00 -18.00
CA ASN A 73 3.82 -5.22 -16.81
C ASN A 73 4.88 -4.09 -16.61
N LYS A 74 5.50 -3.60 -17.69
CA LYS A 74 6.50 -2.52 -17.60
C LYS A 74 5.88 -1.21 -17.11
N ASN A 75 4.70 -0.87 -17.62
CA ASN A 75 4.02 0.36 -17.22
C ASN A 75 3.49 0.26 -15.79
N PHE A 76 3.00 -0.91 -15.39
CA PHE A 76 2.57 -1.16 -14.02
C PHE A 76 3.73 -1.10 -13.02
N SER A 77 4.90 -1.68 -13.35
CA SER A 77 6.11 -1.56 -12.53
C SER A 77 6.45 -0.09 -12.26
N LYS A 78 6.36 0.78 -13.28
CA LYS A 78 6.61 2.21 -13.11
C LYS A 78 5.61 2.87 -12.17
N LEU A 79 4.31 2.57 -12.29
CA LEU A 79 3.26 3.04 -11.37
C LEU A 79 3.57 2.64 -9.92
N ARG A 80 3.88 1.36 -9.72
CA ARG A 80 4.24 0.80 -8.42
C ARG A 80 5.46 1.50 -7.82
N ASP A 81 6.51 1.70 -8.62
CA ASP A 81 7.75 2.35 -8.17
C ASP A 81 7.50 3.82 -7.79
N PHE A 82 6.65 4.53 -8.52
CA PHE A 82 6.25 5.89 -8.17
C PHE A 82 5.45 5.95 -6.87
N LEU A 83 4.44 5.09 -6.71
CA LEU A 83 3.62 5.03 -5.49
C LEU A 83 4.47 4.68 -4.27
N SER A 84 5.34 3.69 -4.40
CA SER A 84 6.31 3.31 -3.36
C SER A 84 7.23 4.48 -2.99
N ASN A 85 7.76 5.20 -3.98
CA ASN A 85 8.59 6.37 -3.73
C ASN A 85 7.80 7.52 -3.09
N ALA A 86 6.54 7.74 -3.46
CA ALA A 86 5.67 8.75 -2.86
C ALA A 86 5.39 8.46 -1.37
N ALA A 87 5.05 7.21 -1.04
CA ALA A 87 4.88 6.77 0.34
C ALA A 87 6.18 6.93 1.14
N ARG A 88 7.30 6.46 0.59
CA ARG A 88 8.63 6.56 1.21
C ARG A 88 9.07 8.00 1.44
N LEU A 89 8.86 8.90 0.49
CA LEU A 89 9.17 10.33 0.64
C LEU A 89 8.33 10.98 1.73
N SER A 90 7.05 10.63 1.83
CA SER A 90 6.16 11.13 2.89
C SER A 90 6.59 10.62 4.26
N ALA A 91 6.89 9.33 4.37
CA ALA A 91 7.43 8.73 5.59
C ALA A 91 8.77 9.37 5.99
N ALA A 92 9.66 9.59 5.03
CA ALA A 92 10.94 10.26 5.26
C ALA A 92 10.75 11.69 5.77
N LYS A 93 9.77 12.46 5.28
CA LYS A 93 9.50 13.82 5.80
C LYS A 93 9.08 13.82 7.26
N GLU A 94 8.34 12.79 7.69
CA GLU A 94 7.96 12.63 9.10
C GLU A 94 9.09 12.07 9.97
N LEU A 95 10.19 11.59 9.40
CA LEU A 95 11.30 10.99 10.16
C LEU A 95 11.84 11.96 11.21
N LEU A 96 12.18 13.19 10.82
CA LEU A 96 12.77 14.19 11.71
C LEU A 96 11.81 15.35 11.95
N THR A 97 11.20 15.37 13.14
CA THR A 97 10.34 16.46 13.62
C THR A 97 10.74 16.87 15.04
N TYR A 98 10.35 18.07 15.46
CA TYR A 98 10.62 18.54 16.82
C TYR A 98 10.07 17.57 17.88
N ALA A 99 8.82 17.11 17.70
CA ALA A 99 8.19 16.16 18.61
C ALA A 99 8.96 14.83 18.69
N LYS A 100 9.45 14.31 17.56
CA LYS A 100 10.26 13.07 17.55
C LYS A 100 11.63 13.28 18.20
N VAL A 101 12.27 14.43 18.00
CA VAL A 101 13.55 14.75 18.67
C VAL A 101 13.38 14.80 20.18
N VAL A 102 12.30 15.44 20.66
CA VAL A 102 11.96 15.45 22.09
C VAL A 102 11.66 14.04 22.61
N ASN A 103 10.89 13.25 21.87
CA ASN A 103 10.59 11.87 22.26
C ASN A 103 11.86 11.01 22.37
N VAL A 104 12.78 11.13 21.41
CA VAL A 104 14.08 10.45 21.44
C VAL A 104 14.92 10.92 22.64
N TRP A 105 14.91 12.22 22.94
CA TRP A 105 15.59 12.76 24.12
C TRP A 105 15.04 12.16 25.43
N GLU A 106 13.72 12.08 25.56
CA GLU A 106 13.05 11.53 26.75
C GLU A 106 13.32 10.01 26.89
N ARG A 107 13.32 9.27 25.78
CA ARG A 107 13.52 7.82 25.78
C ARG A 107 14.98 7.42 25.95
N ASN A 108 15.88 8.03 25.18
CA ASN A 108 17.24 7.54 24.96
C ASN A 108 18.33 8.55 25.38
N GLY A 109 17.96 9.75 25.79
CA GLY A 109 18.87 10.76 26.31
C GLY A 109 19.42 11.75 25.26
N PRO A 110 20.20 12.74 25.71
CA PRO A 110 20.62 13.89 24.91
C PRO A 110 21.56 13.53 23.77
N VAL A 111 22.45 12.55 23.97
CA VAL A 111 23.40 12.11 22.94
C VAL A 111 22.67 11.48 21.75
N VAL A 112 21.69 10.62 22.01
CA VAL A 112 20.88 9.98 20.95
C VAL A 112 19.99 11.01 20.26
N ALA A 113 19.40 11.94 21.01
CA ALA A 113 18.65 13.04 20.40
C ALA A 113 19.53 13.90 19.48
N LYS A 114 20.79 14.12 19.85
CA LYS A 114 21.75 14.82 18.98
C LYS A 114 22.05 14.01 17.72
N LEU A 115 22.36 12.72 17.83
CA LEU A 115 22.53 11.82 16.68
C LEU A 115 21.29 11.81 15.77
N PHE A 116 20.10 11.86 16.36
CA PHE A 116 18.84 11.91 15.61
C PHE A 116 18.73 13.15 14.72
N THR A 117 19.26 14.30 15.16
CA THR A 117 19.34 15.51 14.32
C THR A 117 20.32 15.40 13.16
N TRP A 118 21.19 14.39 13.15
CA TRP A 118 22.16 14.15 12.07
C TRP A 118 21.60 13.25 10.96
N ILE A 119 20.43 12.64 11.16
CA ILE A 119 19.86 11.75 10.15
C ILE A 119 19.64 12.50 8.84
N ARG A 120 20.12 11.90 7.75
CA ARG A 120 19.87 12.30 6.36
C ARG A 120 18.93 11.35 5.64
N LYS A 121 19.02 10.08 5.97
CA LYS A 121 18.31 9.01 5.26
C LYS A 121 18.11 7.81 6.18
N LEU A 122 16.95 7.18 6.06
CA LEU A 122 16.64 5.89 6.64
C LEU A 122 15.97 5.04 5.57
N GLU A 123 16.46 3.83 5.37
CA GLU A 123 15.86 2.83 4.50
C GLU A 123 15.81 1.50 5.25
N SER A 124 14.67 0.82 5.17
CA SER A 124 14.52 -0.56 5.63
C SER A 124 13.78 -1.35 4.56
N ARG A 125 14.11 -2.64 4.46
CA ARG A 125 13.38 -3.61 3.63
C ARG A 125 13.49 -4.98 4.28
N THR A 126 12.43 -5.75 4.16
CA THR A 126 12.39 -7.15 4.57
C THR A 126 12.16 -7.98 3.31
N GLU A 127 13.03 -8.95 3.09
CA GLU A 127 12.87 -9.99 2.07
C GLU A 127 12.38 -11.24 2.78
N GLU A 128 11.17 -11.70 2.48
CA GLU A 128 10.59 -12.93 3.00
C GLU A 128 10.67 -14.04 1.95
N GLY A 129 10.81 -15.28 2.39
CA GLY A 129 10.62 -16.45 1.54
C GLY A 129 11.88 -16.99 0.85
N GLU A 130 13.06 -16.46 1.14
CA GLU A 130 14.33 -16.90 0.54
C GLU A 130 15.36 -17.29 1.62
N PRO A 131 15.98 -18.48 1.57
CA PRO A 131 15.85 -19.54 0.56
C PRO A 131 14.59 -20.42 0.73
N ARG A 132 13.76 -20.16 1.74
CA ARG A 132 12.52 -20.88 2.03
C ARG A 132 11.45 -19.91 2.52
N ALA A 133 10.19 -20.29 2.35
CA ALA A 133 9.01 -19.56 2.84
C ALA A 133 9.10 -19.14 4.33
N THR A 134 9.83 -19.90 5.16
CA THR A 134 9.98 -19.67 6.61
C THR A 134 11.16 -18.78 6.98
N CYS A 135 11.93 -18.31 5.99
CA CYS A 135 13.07 -17.45 6.19
C CYS A 135 12.69 -15.99 5.93
N PHE A 136 13.27 -15.09 6.71
CA PHE A 136 13.26 -13.68 6.39
C PHE A 136 14.64 -13.07 6.52
N LYS A 137 14.82 -11.97 5.80
CA LYS A 137 16.04 -11.17 5.83
C LYS A 137 15.70 -9.70 5.85
N GLU A 138 16.03 -9.07 6.96
CA GLU A 138 15.92 -7.63 7.16
C GLU A 138 17.21 -6.94 6.72
N TYR A 139 17.04 -5.84 5.99
CA TYR A 139 18.10 -4.91 5.67
C TYR A 139 17.70 -3.55 6.19
N ARG A 140 18.64 -2.90 6.87
CA ARG A 140 18.47 -1.54 7.37
C ARG A 140 19.67 -0.69 6.95
N SER A 141 19.40 0.55 6.58
CA SER A 141 20.42 1.52 6.19
C SER A 141 20.11 2.87 6.80
N VAL A 142 21.02 3.38 7.63
CA VAL A 142 20.94 4.69 8.26
C VAL A 142 22.08 5.55 7.74
N THR A 143 21.79 6.78 7.29
CA THR A 143 22.81 7.77 6.92
C THR A 143 22.76 8.95 7.89
N LEU A 144 23.89 9.22 8.53
CA LEU A 144 24.11 10.34 9.46
C LEU A 144 25.08 11.32 8.83
N HIS A 145 24.77 12.62 8.89
CA HIS A 145 25.68 13.67 8.50
C HIS A 145 26.50 14.13 9.70
N LEU A 146 27.80 13.91 9.62
CA LEU A 146 28.77 14.24 10.65
C LEU A 146 29.18 15.72 10.53
N PRO A 147 28.75 16.59 11.47
CA PRO A 147 28.87 18.04 11.29
C PRO A 147 30.31 18.57 11.43
N VAL A 148 31.22 17.88 12.12
CA VAL A 148 32.59 18.36 12.34
C VAL A 148 33.46 18.06 11.14
N CYS A 149 33.37 16.86 10.56
CA CYS A 149 34.13 16.48 9.38
C CYS A 149 33.41 16.71 8.04
N ASP A 150 32.15 17.14 8.06
CA ASP A 150 31.31 17.37 6.87
C ASP A 150 31.24 16.16 5.93
N LYS A 151 31.00 14.97 6.52
CA LYS A 151 30.90 13.70 5.79
C LYS A 151 29.62 12.95 6.18
N ASP A 152 29.15 12.13 5.25
CA ASP A 152 28.03 11.22 5.52
C ASP A 152 28.58 9.86 5.98
N LEU A 153 28.17 9.46 7.19
CA LEU A 153 28.39 8.14 7.75
C LEU A 153 27.17 7.27 7.49
N LYS A 154 27.36 6.19 6.75
CA LYS A 154 26.31 5.24 6.39
C LYS A 154 26.51 3.93 7.14
N ILE A 155 25.49 3.49 7.87
CA ILE A 155 25.45 2.21 8.59
C ILE A 155 24.46 1.31 7.85
N ASP A 156 24.95 0.22 7.27
CA ASP A 156 24.15 -0.83 6.67
C ASP A 156 24.17 -2.06 7.57
N THR A 157 23.00 -2.55 7.96
CA THR A 157 22.87 -3.80 8.71
C THR A 157 22.02 -4.81 7.96
N THR A 158 22.28 -6.08 8.26
CA THR A 158 21.47 -7.20 7.78
C THR A 158 21.24 -8.17 8.91
N TYR A 159 20.01 -8.68 8.99
CA TYR A 159 19.58 -9.70 9.93
C TYR A 159 18.81 -10.78 9.17
N PHE A 160 19.31 -12.01 9.20
CA PHE A 160 18.66 -13.16 8.62
C PHE A 160 18.24 -14.14 9.72
N ARG A 161 17.03 -14.69 9.60
CA ARG A 161 16.49 -15.69 10.52
C ARG A 161 15.54 -16.65 9.81
N ASP A 162 15.65 -17.93 10.16
CA ASP A 162 14.68 -18.97 9.82
C ASP A 162 13.77 -19.24 11.03
N TYR A 163 12.46 -19.10 10.87
CA TYR A 163 11.49 -19.37 11.94
C TYR A 163 11.49 -20.82 12.40
N ILE A 164 11.91 -21.76 11.55
CA ILE A 164 11.96 -23.20 11.86
C ILE A 164 13.32 -23.60 12.46
N GLY A 165 14.34 -22.75 12.36
CA GLY A 165 15.67 -23.00 12.90
C GLY A 165 16.50 -24.02 12.10
N ASN A 166 16.24 -24.19 10.79
CA ASN A 166 17.10 -24.99 9.92
C ASN A 166 18.41 -24.25 9.56
N TYR A 167 18.41 -22.93 9.70
CA TYR A 167 19.56 -22.07 9.44
C TYR A 167 19.94 -21.28 10.69
N ASP A 168 21.24 -21.06 10.87
CA ASP A 168 21.75 -20.15 11.88
C ASP A 168 21.31 -18.70 11.61
N ILE A 169 21.15 -17.93 12.68
CA ILE A 169 20.97 -16.48 12.57
C ILE A 169 22.24 -15.87 11.99
N GLU A 170 22.09 -14.98 11.01
CA GLU A 170 23.22 -14.24 10.45
C GLU A 170 23.03 -12.73 10.59
N LEU A 171 24.01 -12.12 11.24
CA LEU A 171 24.11 -10.67 11.40
C LEU A 171 25.28 -10.09 10.61
N SER A 172 25.07 -8.91 10.04
CA SER A 172 26.16 -8.10 9.51
C SER A 172 25.97 -6.61 9.74
N ILE A 173 27.09 -5.92 9.90
CA ILE A 173 27.20 -4.46 9.98
C ILE A 173 28.26 -4.04 8.96
N ARG A 174 27.96 -3.03 8.15
CA ARG A 174 28.93 -2.32 7.31
C ARG A 174 28.78 -0.83 7.55
N VAL A 175 29.90 -0.15 7.82
CA VAL A 175 29.90 1.30 7.97
C VAL A 175 30.84 1.92 6.95
N THR A 176 30.35 2.92 6.22
CA THR A 176 31.14 3.71 5.28
C THR A 176 31.11 5.19 5.62
N CYS A 177 32.26 5.86 5.61
CA CYS A 177 32.38 7.31 5.82
C CYS A 177 33.66 7.86 5.15
N GLY A 178 33.53 8.49 3.97
CA GLY A 178 34.69 8.88 3.17
C GLY A 178 35.52 7.65 2.78
N ASP A 179 36.81 7.64 3.13
CA ASP A 179 37.72 6.51 2.85
C ASP A 179 37.56 5.33 3.82
N LEU A 180 36.75 5.50 4.87
CA LEU A 180 36.46 4.43 5.83
C LEU A 180 35.41 3.49 5.25
N ASP A 181 35.72 2.20 5.10
CA ASP A 181 34.77 1.12 4.77
C ASP A 181 35.08 -0.09 5.66
N VAL A 182 34.26 -0.29 6.68
CA VAL A 182 34.46 -1.30 7.72
C VAL A 182 33.29 -2.26 7.73
N LYS A 183 33.57 -3.56 7.89
CA LYS A 183 32.55 -4.60 7.88
C LYS A 183 32.77 -5.62 9.00
N SER A 184 31.68 -6.05 9.62
CA SER A 184 31.59 -7.21 10.49
C SER A 184 30.45 -8.13 10.02
N LYS A 185 30.65 -9.45 10.04
CA LYS A 185 29.70 -10.46 9.56
C LYS A 185 29.74 -11.74 10.39
N GLY A 186 28.59 -12.41 10.53
CA GLY A 186 28.47 -13.79 10.99
C GLY A 186 28.83 -13.99 12.47
N PHE A 187 28.36 -13.09 13.36
CA PHE A 187 28.89 -12.97 14.72
C PHE A 187 27.91 -13.31 15.87
N THR A 188 26.70 -13.85 15.62
CA THR A 188 25.81 -14.24 16.73
C THR A 188 24.84 -15.37 16.36
N HIS A 189 24.47 -16.19 17.35
CA HIS A 189 23.36 -17.14 17.28
C HIS A 189 22.05 -16.59 17.89
N TYR A 190 22.05 -15.33 18.34
CA TYR A 190 20.92 -14.69 19.03
C TYR A 190 20.29 -13.58 18.18
N CYS A 191 19.04 -13.25 18.48
CA CYS A 191 18.35 -12.11 17.88
C CYS A 191 19.09 -10.80 18.22
N PRO A 192 19.13 -9.80 17.31
CA PRO A 192 19.52 -8.44 17.67
C PRO A 192 18.84 -7.94 18.95
N ASP A 193 17.54 -8.22 19.11
CA ASP A 193 16.71 -7.79 20.26
C ASP A 193 17.29 -8.21 21.62
N ASP A 194 18.08 -9.31 21.64
CA ASP A 194 18.72 -9.83 22.85
C ASP A 194 20.17 -9.30 23.02
N TYR A 195 20.55 -8.20 22.37
CA TYR A 195 21.93 -7.69 22.37
C TYR A 195 22.54 -7.49 23.78
N GLN A 196 21.70 -7.21 24.78
CA GLN A 196 22.13 -7.05 26.18
C GLN A 196 22.64 -8.35 26.81
N TYR A 197 22.24 -9.50 26.25
CA TYR A 197 22.60 -10.83 26.74
C TYR A 197 23.66 -11.51 25.88
N TRP A 198 24.15 -10.84 24.83
CA TRP A 198 25.22 -11.38 23.99
C TRP A 198 26.48 -11.62 24.82
N ALA A 199 27.15 -12.72 24.54
CA ALA A 199 28.40 -13.03 25.22
C ALA A 199 29.47 -11.99 24.85
N GLU A 200 30.38 -11.69 25.78
CA GLU A 200 31.47 -10.71 25.55
C GLU A 200 32.27 -11.00 24.28
N LYS A 201 32.49 -12.29 23.96
CA LYS A 201 33.15 -12.73 22.73
C LYS A 201 32.40 -12.33 21.45
N GLU A 202 31.06 -12.33 21.47
CA GLU A 202 30.18 -12.02 20.34
C GLU A 202 30.14 -10.50 20.13
N VAL A 203 29.99 -9.74 21.22
CA VAL A 203 30.11 -8.28 21.22
C VAL A 203 31.48 -7.87 20.67
N HIS A 204 32.56 -8.50 21.14
CA HIS A 204 33.90 -8.21 20.65
C HIS A 204 34.08 -8.56 19.17
N ALA A 205 33.51 -9.67 18.70
CA ALA A 205 33.54 -10.04 17.28
C ALA A 205 32.81 -9.01 16.40
N ALA A 206 31.68 -8.47 16.88
CA ALA A 206 30.95 -7.42 16.19
C ALA A 206 31.74 -6.10 16.13
N ILE A 207 32.35 -5.69 17.25
CA ILE A 207 32.87 -4.33 17.45
C ILE A 207 34.35 -4.17 17.15
N LYS A 208 35.17 -5.22 17.26
CA LYS A 208 36.61 -5.14 16.99
C LYS A 208 36.93 -4.52 15.62
N PRO A 209 36.24 -4.87 14.51
CA PRO A 209 36.43 -4.19 13.23
C PRO A 209 36.01 -2.71 13.28
N MET A 210 34.99 -2.38 14.06
CA MET A 210 34.31 -1.08 14.12
C MET A 210 35.00 -0.02 14.97
N LYS A 211 36.13 -0.33 15.63
CA LYS A 211 36.87 0.63 16.47
C LYS A 211 37.12 1.99 15.79
N PRO A 212 37.57 2.08 14.52
CA PRO A 212 37.78 3.37 13.87
C PRO A 212 36.49 4.18 13.71
N VAL A 213 35.34 3.50 13.58
CA VAL A 213 34.02 4.13 13.47
C VAL A 213 33.60 4.69 14.83
N VAL A 214 33.80 3.92 15.91
CA VAL A 214 33.47 4.36 17.28
C VAL A 214 34.30 5.58 17.66
N GLU A 215 35.61 5.58 17.34
CA GLU A 215 36.50 6.71 17.56
C GLU A 215 36.06 7.95 16.78
N LEU A 216 35.66 7.79 15.51
CA LEU A 216 35.10 8.87 14.70
C LEU A 216 33.83 9.45 15.31
N LEU A 217 32.87 8.60 15.71
CA LEU A 217 31.63 9.04 16.35
C LEU A 217 31.88 9.76 17.68
N GLN A 218 32.83 9.27 18.50
CA GLN A 218 33.21 9.95 19.74
C GLN A 218 33.78 11.33 19.48
N LYS A 219 34.63 11.47 18.45
CA LYS A 219 35.21 12.76 18.06
C LYS A 219 34.15 13.75 17.58
N GLU A 220 33.16 13.28 16.82
CA GLU A 220 32.05 14.11 16.32
C GLU A 220 31.09 14.55 17.44
N LEU A 221 30.78 13.65 18.38
CA LEU A 221 29.91 13.95 19.51
C LEU A 221 30.61 14.81 20.57
N GLY A 222 31.92 14.70 20.70
CA GLY A 222 32.71 15.23 21.81
C GLY A 222 32.60 14.35 23.06
N ASP A 223 33.03 14.87 24.20
CA ASP A 223 33.11 14.10 25.43
C ASP A 223 31.73 13.71 26.00
N THR A 224 31.54 12.41 26.24
CA THR A 224 30.35 11.84 26.90
C THR A 224 30.70 11.11 28.20
N VAL A 225 29.70 10.93 29.06
CA VAL A 225 29.77 10.12 30.28
C VAL A 225 28.59 9.13 30.29
N PRO A 226 28.85 7.81 30.29
CA PRO A 226 30.15 7.19 29.98
C PRO A 226 30.62 7.50 28.53
N PRO A 227 31.87 7.16 28.16
CA PRO A 227 32.27 7.10 26.75
C PRO A 227 31.35 6.14 25.96
N LEU A 228 31.34 6.27 24.63
CA LEU A 228 30.63 5.33 23.75
C LEU A 228 31.00 3.88 24.07
N THR A 229 30.01 3.09 24.47
CA THR A 229 30.19 1.67 24.79
C THR A 229 29.97 0.80 23.56
N ASP A 230 30.54 -0.41 23.58
CA ASP A 230 30.36 -1.41 22.53
C ASP A 230 28.87 -1.75 22.31
N LEU A 231 28.11 -1.92 23.41
CA LEU A 231 26.67 -2.20 23.36
C LEU A 231 25.85 -1.01 22.85
N PHE A 232 26.23 0.23 23.18
CA PHE A 232 25.60 1.41 22.58
C PHE A 232 25.78 1.42 21.06
N PHE A 233 26.96 1.04 20.55
CA PHE A 233 27.20 1.01 19.11
C PHE A 233 26.44 -0.12 18.42
N ILE A 234 26.34 -1.31 19.02
CA ILE A 234 25.48 -2.39 18.50
C ILE A 234 24.02 -1.90 18.43
N TRP A 235 23.54 -1.27 19.49
CA TRP A 235 22.18 -0.72 19.52
C TRP A 235 21.97 0.35 18.44
N LEU A 236 22.94 1.24 18.26
CA LEU A 236 22.93 2.27 17.21
C LEU A 236 22.84 1.65 15.82
N CYS A 237 23.44 0.49 15.60
CA CYS A 237 23.46 -0.16 14.30
C CYS A 237 22.12 -0.85 13.97
N TYR A 238 21.48 -1.51 14.94
CA TYR A 238 20.29 -2.31 14.69
C TYR A 238 18.96 -1.59 14.96
N PHE A 239 18.89 -0.71 15.97
CA PHE A 239 17.60 -0.18 16.45
C PHE A 239 17.41 1.31 16.22
N PHE A 240 18.49 2.07 16.14
CA PHE A 240 18.39 3.50 15.96
C PHE A 240 17.81 3.83 14.56
N PRO A 241 16.79 4.70 14.46
CA PRO A 241 16.27 5.57 15.51
C PRO A 241 14.91 5.17 16.12
N HIS A 242 14.38 3.98 15.85
CA HIS A 242 12.93 3.71 16.02
C HIS A 242 12.55 2.59 16.98
N GLU A 243 13.39 1.58 17.18
CA GLU A 243 12.86 0.28 17.59
C GLU A 243 13.00 -0.04 19.08
N GLU A 244 14.03 0.46 19.78
CA GLU A 244 14.22 0.09 21.18
C GLU A 244 14.68 1.22 22.10
N ASN A 245 14.33 1.11 23.38
CA ASN A 245 14.90 1.95 24.42
C ASN A 245 16.29 1.44 24.78
N LEU A 246 17.27 2.34 24.85
CA LEU A 246 18.55 2.01 25.47
C LEU A 246 18.37 1.67 26.94
N ALA A 247 19.05 0.61 27.39
CA ALA A 247 19.23 0.33 28.81
C ALA A 247 19.82 1.56 29.52
N VAL A 248 19.41 1.81 30.77
CA VAL A 248 19.73 3.05 31.49
C VAL A 248 21.24 3.25 31.62
N GLU A 249 21.97 2.16 31.85
CA GLU A 249 23.43 2.07 31.95
C GLU A 249 24.17 2.40 30.64
N HIS A 250 23.49 2.36 29.50
CA HIS A 250 24.04 2.68 28.18
C HIS A 250 23.58 4.05 27.64
N LYS A 251 22.70 4.75 28.36
CA LYS A 251 22.33 6.12 28.01
C LYS A 251 23.51 7.05 28.28
N LEU A 252 23.89 7.79 27.24
CA LEU A 252 25.04 8.68 27.30
C LEU A 252 24.58 10.12 27.58
N LEU A 253 25.33 10.81 28.44
CA LEU A 253 25.22 12.25 28.67
C LEU A 253 26.45 12.96 28.11
N PHE A 254 26.32 14.21 27.69
CA PHE A 254 27.49 15.04 27.39
C PHE A 254 28.17 15.46 28.71
N LYS A 255 29.50 15.52 28.72
CA LYS A 255 30.24 16.10 29.88
C LYS A 255 29.86 17.55 30.13
N ASP A 256 29.58 18.30 29.08
CA ASP A 256 29.07 19.67 29.14
C ASP A 256 27.57 19.66 29.50
N PRO A 257 27.17 20.13 30.70
CA PRO A 257 25.78 20.08 31.15
C PRO A 257 24.82 20.87 30.27
N SER A 258 25.28 21.95 29.63
CA SER A 258 24.42 22.80 28.77
C SER A 258 23.88 22.04 27.56
N ARG A 259 24.60 20.99 27.12
CA ARG A 259 24.20 20.15 25.99
C ARG A 259 23.19 19.06 26.36
N ASN A 260 22.93 18.88 27.65
CA ASN A 260 21.99 17.88 28.15
C ASN A 260 20.56 18.44 28.32
N GLU A 261 20.37 19.76 28.15
CA GLU A 261 19.06 20.39 28.27
C GLU A 261 18.06 19.85 27.23
N LYS A 262 16.77 19.89 27.60
CA LYS A 262 15.70 19.47 26.70
C LYS A 262 15.70 20.34 25.43
N PRO A 263 15.64 19.75 24.22
CA PRO A 263 15.72 20.52 22.99
C PRO A 263 14.60 21.56 22.86
N THR A 264 14.98 22.78 22.48
CA THR A 264 14.04 23.85 22.12
C THR A 264 13.79 23.85 20.60
N PRO A 265 12.68 24.40 20.10
CA PRO A 265 12.44 24.51 18.67
C PRO A 265 13.60 25.22 17.95
N GLY A 266 14.12 26.32 18.50
CA GLY A 266 15.21 27.09 17.90
C GLY A 266 16.48 26.27 17.64
N HIS A 267 16.81 25.31 18.52
CA HIS A 267 18.00 24.47 18.36
C HIS A 267 17.84 23.35 17.33
N VAL A 268 16.60 22.91 17.08
CA VAL A 268 16.31 21.74 16.24
C VAL A 268 15.88 22.12 14.83
N GLN A 269 15.22 23.27 14.66
CA GLN A 269 14.69 23.69 13.37
C GLN A 269 15.72 23.78 12.23
N PRO A 270 16.97 24.24 12.44
CA PRO A 270 17.98 24.24 11.38
C PRO A 270 18.25 22.83 10.83
N ALA A 271 18.31 21.82 11.71
CA ALA A 271 18.53 20.43 11.31
C ALA A 271 17.32 19.86 10.55
N ILE A 272 16.10 20.16 11.01
CA ILE A 272 14.85 19.77 10.32
C ILE A 272 14.79 20.38 8.92
N ALA A 273 15.04 21.69 8.81
CA ALA A 273 15.02 22.40 7.53
C ALA A 273 16.05 21.83 6.55
N MET A 274 17.27 21.56 7.03
CA MET A 274 18.33 20.97 6.21
C MET A 274 18.00 19.52 5.79
N PHE A 275 17.38 18.74 6.67
CA PHE A 275 16.91 17.40 6.36
C PHE A 275 15.83 17.41 5.28
N HIS A 276 14.82 18.28 5.40
CA HIS A 276 13.77 18.42 4.38
C HIS A 276 14.31 18.93 3.05
N GLN A 277 15.30 19.84 3.07
CA GLN A 277 16.00 20.29 1.87
C GLN A 277 16.75 19.13 1.20
N TYR A 278 17.39 18.24 1.96
CA TYR A 278 18.10 17.07 1.40
C TYR A 278 17.16 16.08 0.71
N LEU A 279 15.92 15.95 1.18
CA LEU A 279 14.95 15.01 0.59
C LEU A 279 14.60 15.34 -0.87
N GLN A 280 14.66 16.61 -1.29
CA GLN A 280 14.32 17.11 -2.64
C GLN A 280 13.07 16.42 -3.26
N PRO A 281 11.93 16.35 -2.54
CA PRO A 281 10.81 15.49 -2.93
C PRO A 281 10.18 15.95 -4.26
N GLU A 282 10.05 17.26 -4.51
CA GLU A 282 9.45 17.78 -5.73
C GLU A 282 10.26 17.42 -6.99
N ALA A 283 11.60 17.51 -6.92
CA ALA A 283 12.47 17.16 -8.05
C ALA A 283 12.42 15.66 -8.35
N LYS A 284 12.42 14.81 -7.30
CA LYS A 284 12.32 13.35 -7.44
C LYS A 284 10.99 12.94 -8.09
N LEU A 285 9.88 13.54 -7.67
CA LEU A 285 8.56 13.25 -8.23
C LEU A 285 8.43 13.70 -9.69
N LYS A 286 8.91 14.90 -10.03
CA LYS A 286 8.93 15.39 -11.41
C LYS A 286 9.71 14.47 -12.35
N ASN A 287 10.86 13.98 -11.89
CA ASN A 287 11.68 13.03 -12.67
C ASN A 287 10.94 11.71 -12.90
N LEU A 288 10.34 11.12 -11.85
CA LEU A 288 9.61 9.85 -11.97
C LEU A 288 8.42 9.92 -12.95
N VAL A 289 7.77 11.08 -13.05
CA VAL A 289 6.58 11.28 -13.88
C VAL A 289 6.94 11.57 -15.34
N SER A 290 8.10 12.21 -15.57
CA SER A 290 8.59 12.46 -16.93
C SER A 290 8.78 11.17 -17.76
N GLU A 291 8.95 10.04 -17.08
CA GLU A 291 9.07 8.71 -17.69
C GLU A 291 7.73 8.06 -18.08
N TRP A 292 6.62 8.67 -17.67
CA TRP A 292 5.24 8.23 -17.97
C TRP A 292 4.62 9.02 -19.12
N ASN A 293 5.37 9.97 -19.68
CA ASN A 293 4.88 10.87 -20.71
C ASN A 293 4.36 10.09 -21.92
N ASN A 294 3.03 10.06 -22.03
CA ASN A 294 2.32 9.76 -23.25
C ASN A 294 1.92 11.11 -23.87
N PRO A 295 2.40 11.46 -25.08
CA PRO A 295 2.02 12.72 -25.74
C PRO A 295 0.51 12.87 -25.94
N GLN A 296 -0.25 11.78 -25.85
CA GLN A 296 -1.70 11.73 -26.06
C GLN A 296 -2.54 11.78 -24.76
N SER A 297 -1.92 11.74 -23.58
CA SER A 297 -2.66 11.76 -22.30
C SER A 297 -1.99 12.64 -21.26
N ASN A 298 -2.76 13.56 -20.68
CA ASN A 298 -2.31 14.39 -19.55
C ASN A 298 -2.47 13.69 -18.19
N LEU A 299 -3.00 12.46 -18.17
CA LEU A 299 -3.32 11.72 -16.94
C LEU A 299 -2.10 11.51 -16.02
N PRO A 300 -0.91 11.10 -16.51
CA PRO A 300 0.28 10.99 -15.67
C PRO A 300 0.66 12.29 -14.96
N CYS A 301 0.57 13.42 -15.66
CA CYS A 301 0.88 14.74 -15.10
C CYS A 301 -0.14 15.12 -14.01
N LEU A 302 -1.43 14.92 -14.28
CA LEU A 302 -2.50 15.21 -13.33
C LEU A 302 -2.41 14.36 -12.05
N PHE A 303 -2.03 13.09 -12.20
CA PHE A 303 -1.79 12.21 -11.06
C PHE A 303 -0.57 12.67 -10.25
N ALA A 304 0.52 13.02 -10.92
CA ALA A 304 1.72 13.53 -10.28
C ALA A 304 1.50 14.80 -9.46
N GLU A 305 0.78 15.77 -10.02
CA GLU A 305 0.43 17.02 -9.34
C GLU A 305 -0.39 16.75 -8.08
N THR A 306 -1.36 15.83 -8.17
CA THR A 306 -2.20 15.40 -7.04
C THR A 306 -1.34 14.78 -5.93
N MET A 307 -0.42 13.90 -6.31
CA MET A 307 0.46 13.18 -5.39
C MET A 307 1.48 14.10 -4.72
N ALA A 308 1.99 15.11 -5.43
CA ALA A 308 2.86 16.12 -4.84
C ALA A 308 2.19 16.85 -3.66
N VAL A 309 0.90 17.19 -3.78
CA VAL A 309 0.16 17.83 -2.68
C VAL A 309 -0.06 16.86 -1.51
N LEU A 310 -0.34 15.58 -1.77
CA LEU A 310 -0.49 14.55 -0.72
C LEU A 310 0.82 14.34 0.06
N ILE A 311 1.96 14.31 -0.63
CA ILE A 311 3.29 14.17 -0.03
C ILE A 311 3.67 15.43 0.75
N GLN A 312 3.30 16.61 0.25
CA GLN A 312 3.50 17.86 0.99
C GLN A 312 2.76 17.84 2.33
N ARG A 313 1.60 17.21 2.38
CA ARG A 313 0.74 17.06 3.57
C ARG A 313 1.06 15.85 4.44
N SER A 314 2.05 15.03 4.08
CA SER A 314 2.43 13.82 4.83
C SER A 314 1.27 12.83 5.03
N GLU A 315 0.46 12.60 3.98
CA GLU A 315 -0.66 11.65 4.00
C GLU A 315 -0.19 10.17 3.90
N ILE A 316 0.73 9.75 4.77
CA ILE A 316 1.47 8.46 4.68
C ILE A 316 0.51 7.26 4.59
N LYS A 317 -0.41 7.13 5.55
CA LYS A 317 -1.36 5.99 5.60
C LYS A 317 -2.20 5.88 4.33
N PHE A 318 -2.58 7.02 3.76
CA PHE A 318 -3.33 7.03 2.50
C PHE A 318 -2.45 6.61 1.33
N LEU A 319 -1.21 7.09 1.25
CA LEU A 319 -0.27 6.73 0.18
C LEU A 319 0.12 5.25 0.21
N GLU A 320 0.33 4.69 1.41
CA GLU A 320 0.55 3.25 1.60
C GLU A 320 -0.67 2.44 1.19
N LYS A 321 -1.88 2.86 1.58
CA LYS A 321 -3.13 2.25 1.12
C LYS A 321 -3.25 2.31 -0.40
N LEU A 322 -3.00 3.48 -1.01
CA LEU A 322 -3.08 3.66 -2.46
C LEU A 322 -2.10 2.75 -3.21
N GLN A 323 -0.89 2.54 -2.66
CA GLN A 323 0.08 1.58 -3.20
C GLN A 323 -0.45 0.14 -3.13
N LYS A 324 -1.02 -0.28 -2.00
CA LYS A 324 -1.63 -1.61 -1.84
C LYS A 324 -2.81 -1.80 -2.79
N ASP A 325 -3.69 -0.80 -2.86
CA ASP A 325 -4.86 -0.79 -3.74
C ASP A 325 -4.46 -0.87 -5.21
N ALA A 326 -3.38 -0.20 -5.63
CA ALA A 326 -2.87 -0.28 -7.00
C ALA A 326 -2.51 -1.71 -7.41
N ASN A 327 -1.92 -2.50 -6.49
CA ASN A 327 -1.60 -3.91 -6.75
C ASN A 327 -2.87 -4.76 -6.88
N GLY A 328 -3.78 -4.67 -5.91
CA GLY A 328 -5.04 -5.44 -5.97
C GLY A 328 -5.90 -5.08 -7.17
N PHE A 329 -6.03 -3.78 -7.48
CA PHE A 329 -6.78 -3.33 -8.64
C PHE A 329 -6.11 -3.68 -9.97
N TYR A 330 -4.77 -3.75 -10.04
CA TYR A 330 -4.11 -4.22 -11.26
C TYR A 330 -4.45 -5.67 -11.60
N GLU A 331 -4.49 -6.56 -10.60
CA GLU A 331 -4.91 -7.96 -10.79
C GLU A 331 -6.37 -8.04 -11.23
N ILE A 332 -7.27 -7.32 -10.54
CA ILE A 332 -8.69 -7.22 -10.94
C ILE A 332 -8.81 -6.77 -12.39
N VAL A 333 -8.20 -5.64 -12.77
CA VAL A 333 -8.30 -5.11 -14.14
C VAL A 333 -7.73 -6.09 -15.16
N SER A 334 -6.61 -6.73 -14.84
CA SER A 334 -5.97 -7.72 -15.72
C SER A 334 -6.91 -8.87 -16.05
N VAL A 335 -7.70 -9.33 -15.08
CA VAL A 335 -8.69 -10.40 -15.29
C VAL A 335 -9.94 -9.90 -16.01
N LEU A 336 -10.49 -8.75 -15.61
CA LEU A 336 -11.65 -8.13 -16.29
C LEU A 336 -11.39 -7.81 -17.78
N LYS A 337 -10.11 -7.75 -18.18
CA LYS A 337 -9.67 -7.49 -19.55
C LYS A 337 -9.30 -8.73 -20.37
N ARG A 338 -9.06 -9.89 -19.74
CA ARG A 338 -8.59 -11.10 -20.45
C ARG A 338 -9.68 -11.68 -21.35
N THR A 339 -10.78 -12.20 -20.81
CA THR A 339 -11.86 -12.73 -21.65
C THR A 339 -13.17 -12.88 -20.87
N PRO A 340 -14.30 -12.32 -21.34
CA PRO A 340 -14.42 -11.30 -22.38
C PRO A 340 -13.96 -9.95 -21.84
N SER A 341 -13.23 -9.18 -22.66
CA SER A 341 -12.81 -7.83 -22.27
C SER A 341 -14.03 -6.96 -22.00
N LEU A 342 -14.19 -6.54 -20.73
CA LEU A 342 -15.24 -5.60 -20.36
C LEU A 342 -14.98 -4.21 -20.97
N PRO A 343 -16.05 -3.44 -21.30
CA PRO A 343 -15.94 -2.04 -21.69
C PRO A 343 -15.21 -1.22 -20.63
N LYS A 344 -14.34 -0.29 -21.04
CA LYS A 344 -13.58 0.56 -20.10
C LYS A 344 -14.48 1.28 -19.08
N PRO A 345 -15.63 1.87 -19.45
CA PRO A 345 -16.51 2.54 -18.49
C PRO A 345 -17.00 1.60 -17.38
N LEU A 346 -17.30 0.35 -17.72
CA LEU A 346 -17.74 -0.67 -16.78
C LEU A 346 -16.61 -1.08 -15.82
N VAL A 347 -15.40 -1.30 -16.33
CA VAL A 347 -14.24 -1.61 -15.46
C VAL A 347 -14.00 -0.48 -14.47
N LEU A 348 -14.04 0.77 -14.92
CA LEU A 348 -13.85 1.94 -14.05
C LEU A 348 -14.95 2.07 -13.00
N ASP A 349 -16.21 1.79 -13.34
CA ASP A 349 -17.32 1.80 -12.40
C ASP A 349 -17.19 0.69 -11.34
N LEU A 350 -16.79 -0.53 -11.74
CA LEU A 350 -16.51 -1.63 -10.81
C LEU A 350 -15.38 -1.26 -9.83
N LEU A 351 -14.26 -0.74 -10.31
CA LEU A 351 -13.16 -0.29 -9.44
C LEU A 351 -13.62 0.80 -8.48
N ALA A 352 -14.40 1.79 -8.95
CA ALA A 352 -14.87 2.89 -8.12
C ALA A 352 -15.90 2.48 -7.05
N ARG A 353 -16.56 1.33 -7.24
CA ARG A 353 -17.48 0.71 -6.26
C ARG A 353 -16.77 -0.21 -5.28
N THR A 354 -15.56 -0.65 -5.59
CA THR A 354 -14.80 -1.60 -4.79
C THR A 354 -14.02 -0.87 -3.71
N THR A 355 -14.01 -1.42 -2.50
CA THR A 355 -13.10 -1.02 -1.43
C THR A 355 -12.40 -2.27 -0.93
N LEU A 356 -11.07 -2.29 -1.06
CA LEU A 356 -10.22 -3.31 -0.46
C LEU A 356 -10.01 -2.91 1.01
N GLU A 357 -10.56 -3.70 1.95
CA GLU A 357 -10.65 -3.31 3.36
C GLU A 357 -9.46 -3.83 4.17
N PHE A 358 -9.17 -5.12 4.01
CA PHE A 358 -8.12 -5.81 4.76
C PHE A 358 -7.59 -6.97 3.93
N ASN A 359 -6.30 -7.24 4.03
CA ASN A 359 -5.68 -8.43 3.46
C ASN A 359 -4.37 -8.69 4.23
N ASP A 360 -4.21 -9.90 4.78
CA ASP A 360 -2.94 -10.38 5.34
C ASP A 360 -2.23 -11.39 4.43
N TYR A 361 -2.85 -11.79 3.32
CA TYR A 361 -2.25 -12.70 2.35
C TYR A 361 -1.15 -12.05 1.51
N ASN A 362 0.02 -12.67 1.53
CA ASN A 362 1.10 -12.46 0.58
C ASN A 362 1.87 -13.79 0.34
N PRO A 363 2.78 -13.88 -0.66
CA PRO A 363 3.51 -15.12 -0.95
C PRO A 363 4.31 -15.71 0.23
N GLY A 364 4.74 -14.90 1.19
CA GLY A 364 5.40 -15.32 2.44
C GLY A 364 4.44 -15.84 3.52
N SER A 365 3.15 -15.51 3.45
CA SER A 365 2.12 -15.89 4.43
C SER A 365 1.82 -17.39 4.48
N VAL A 366 2.45 -18.20 3.63
CA VAL A 366 2.35 -19.67 3.70
C VAL A 366 2.64 -20.16 5.12
N ALA A 367 3.64 -19.58 5.80
CA ALA A 367 3.99 -19.97 7.17
C ALA A 367 2.88 -19.70 8.21
N ASP A 368 1.94 -18.79 7.91
CA ASP A 368 0.89 -18.37 8.83
C ASP A 368 -0.21 -19.42 8.99
N LYS A 369 -0.27 -20.42 8.08
CA LYS A 369 -1.27 -21.51 8.01
C LYS A 369 -2.72 -21.04 7.79
N PHE A 370 -2.99 -19.77 8.01
CA PHE A 370 -4.27 -19.12 7.81
C PHE A 370 -4.06 -17.67 7.40
N VAL A 371 -4.80 -17.24 6.39
CA VAL A 371 -4.87 -15.86 5.92
C VAL A 371 -6.33 -15.46 5.74
N GLU A 372 -6.66 -14.21 6.04
CA GLU A 372 -7.97 -13.64 5.79
C GLU A 372 -7.91 -12.33 4.98
N SER A 373 -8.96 -12.11 4.20
CA SER A 373 -9.10 -10.92 3.38
C SER A 373 -10.54 -10.42 3.39
N ARG A 374 -10.72 -9.10 3.21
CA ARG A 374 -12.02 -8.43 3.24
C ARG A 374 -12.09 -7.36 2.16
N ALA A 375 -13.20 -7.37 1.44
CA ALA A 375 -13.53 -6.36 0.45
C ALA A 375 -15.01 -5.97 0.57
N SER A 376 -15.36 -4.77 0.13
CA SER A 376 -16.75 -4.35 0.01
C SER A 376 -17.04 -3.69 -1.33
N PHE A 377 -18.30 -3.79 -1.72
CA PHE A 377 -18.79 -3.34 -3.02
C PHE A 377 -20.04 -2.49 -2.83
N ARG A 378 -20.00 -1.26 -3.32
CA ARG A 378 -21.15 -0.37 -3.29
C ARG A 378 -22.06 -0.63 -4.49
N VAL A 379 -23.27 -1.11 -4.22
CA VAL A 379 -24.30 -1.32 -5.22
C VAL A 379 -25.21 -0.09 -5.33
N SER A 380 -26.24 -0.16 -6.17
CA SER A 380 -27.20 0.94 -6.36
C SER A 380 -27.78 1.45 -5.02
N GLU A 381 -28.09 2.74 -4.97
CA GLU A 381 -28.66 3.43 -3.79
C GLU A 381 -27.73 3.54 -2.57
N GLY A 382 -26.43 3.24 -2.74
CA GLY A 382 -25.45 3.35 -1.65
C GLY A 382 -25.43 2.14 -0.70
N LYS A 383 -26.22 1.10 -1.00
CA LYS A 383 -26.18 -0.21 -0.36
C LYS A 383 -24.80 -0.86 -0.55
N VAL A 384 -24.40 -1.72 0.39
CA VAL A 384 -23.07 -2.33 0.41
C VAL A 384 -23.18 -3.84 0.52
N VAL A 385 -22.47 -4.55 -0.35
CA VAL A 385 -22.17 -5.99 -0.23
C VAL A 385 -20.78 -6.11 0.40
N LYS A 386 -20.61 -7.01 1.37
CA LYS A 386 -19.31 -7.28 1.99
C LYS A 386 -18.88 -8.71 1.67
N ALA A 387 -17.63 -8.89 1.29
CA ALA A 387 -17.00 -10.18 1.07
C ALA A 387 -15.88 -10.37 2.09
N TRP A 388 -15.84 -11.56 2.67
CA TRP A 388 -14.78 -12.06 3.51
C TRP A 388 -14.31 -13.39 2.91
N GLY A 389 -13.00 -13.61 2.88
CA GLY A 389 -12.45 -14.90 2.54
C GLY A 389 -11.34 -15.32 3.50
N GLY A 390 -11.25 -16.61 3.78
CA GLY A 390 -10.20 -17.23 4.58
C GLY A 390 -9.57 -18.40 3.83
N MET A 391 -8.24 -18.49 3.79
CA MET A 391 -7.54 -19.66 3.24
C MET A 391 -6.74 -20.37 4.32
N HIS A 392 -6.81 -21.70 4.35
CA HIS A 392 -6.07 -22.55 5.30
C HIS A 392 -5.06 -23.44 4.58
N GLY A 393 -3.92 -23.67 5.21
CA GLY A 393 -2.86 -24.55 4.69
C GLY A 393 -1.98 -25.14 5.77
N ASP A 394 -1.07 -26.05 5.37
CA ASP A 394 -0.20 -26.79 6.30
C ASP A 394 1.03 -26.00 6.81
N GLY A 395 1.38 -24.92 6.11
CA GLY A 395 2.53 -24.05 6.38
C GLY A 395 3.90 -24.62 6.03
N ALA A 396 3.97 -25.65 5.16
CA ALA A 396 5.20 -26.35 4.84
C ALA A 396 5.80 -26.06 3.44
N SER A 397 4.99 -25.86 2.38
CA SER A 397 5.49 -25.63 1.01
C SER A 397 4.45 -25.10 0.00
N TYR A 398 4.73 -24.00 -0.72
CA TYR A 398 3.80 -23.49 -1.75
C TYR A 398 3.62 -24.48 -2.94
N PRO A 399 2.38 -24.77 -3.40
CA PRO A 399 1.10 -24.36 -2.82
C PRO A 399 0.66 -25.25 -1.64
N THR A 400 0.44 -24.63 -0.46
CA THR A 400 -0.05 -25.28 0.79
C THR A 400 -1.53 -25.08 1.03
N TRP A 401 -2.22 -24.23 0.26
CA TRP A 401 -3.59 -23.84 0.55
C TRP A 401 -4.54 -24.98 0.15
N ASP A 402 -5.21 -25.54 1.14
CA ASP A 402 -6.05 -26.72 1.00
C ASP A 402 -7.54 -26.38 1.10
N GLU A 403 -7.87 -25.28 1.78
CA GLU A 403 -9.25 -24.87 2.06
C GLU A 403 -9.43 -23.37 1.78
N LEU A 404 -10.57 -23.03 1.18
CA LEU A 404 -11.04 -21.66 0.99
C LEU A 404 -12.47 -21.54 1.53
N GLU A 405 -12.64 -20.63 2.48
CA GLU A 405 -13.93 -20.18 2.97
C GLU A 405 -14.24 -18.82 2.33
N LEU A 406 -15.44 -18.66 1.77
CA LEU A 406 -15.93 -17.40 1.22
C LEU A 406 -17.29 -17.07 1.81
N LYS A 407 -17.38 -15.90 2.42
CA LYS A 407 -18.60 -15.38 3.03
C LYS A 407 -18.97 -14.04 2.41
N VAL A 408 -20.20 -13.95 1.90
CA VAL A 408 -20.74 -12.70 1.33
C VAL A 408 -21.97 -12.24 2.12
N THR A 409 -21.94 -11.03 2.65
CA THR A 409 -23.06 -10.39 3.33
C THR A 409 -23.75 -9.42 2.39
N LEU A 410 -25.03 -9.67 2.13
CA LEU A 410 -25.90 -8.83 1.30
C LEU A 410 -26.33 -7.55 2.04
N PRO A 411 -26.87 -6.54 1.34
CA PRO A 411 -27.27 -5.27 1.97
C PRO A 411 -28.37 -5.39 3.03
N ASP A 412 -29.18 -6.44 2.97
CA ASP A 412 -30.22 -6.77 3.96
C ASP A 412 -29.68 -7.51 5.19
N GLY A 413 -28.36 -7.78 5.23
CA GLY A 413 -27.69 -8.52 6.30
C GLY A 413 -27.68 -10.04 6.09
N LYS A 414 -28.31 -10.58 5.04
CA LYS A 414 -28.29 -12.01 4.76
C LYS A 414 -26.87 -12.46 4.37
N GLU A 415 -26.43 -13.58 4.94
CA GLU A 415 -25.11 -14.14 4.69
C GLU A 415 -25.18 -15.34 3.73
N LEU A 416 -24.30 -15.35 2.74
CA LEU A 416 -24.06 -16.45 1.80
C LEU A 416 -22.71 -17.07 2.16
N LYS A 417 -22.69 -18.37 2.46
CA LYS A 417 -21.46 -19.11 2.82
C LYS A 417 -21.13 -20.16 1.75
N LEU A 418 -19.91 -20.08 1.25
CA LEU A 418 -19.35 -20.95 0.23
C LEU A 418 -18.02 -21.49 0.77
N ASP A 419 -17.99 -22.79 1.06
CA ASP A 419 -16.82 -23.43 1.65
C ASP A 419 -16.40 -24.60 0.75
N THR A 420 -15.09 -24.78 0.56
CA THR A 420 -14.54 -25.98 -0.06
C THR A 420 -14.48 -27.09 0.98
N ASP A 421 -15.40 -28.06 0.92
CA ASP A 421 -15.43 -29.21 1.85
C ASP A 421 -14.04 -29.87 2.01
N CYS A 422 -13.60 -30.05 3.26
CA CYS A 422 -12.34 -30.69 3.70
C CYS A 422 -12.29 -32.20 3.43
N SER A 423 -12.59 -32.64 2.21
CA SER A 423 -12.44 -34.05 1.82
C SER A 423 -11.20 -34.22 0.96
N TYR A 424 -10.55 -35.39 1.03
CA TYR A 424 -9.35 -35.80 0.26
C TYR A 424 -9.41 -35.53 -1.27
N ARG A 425 -10.57 -35.10 -1.80
CA ARG A 425 -10.73 -34.49 -3.13
C ARG A 425 -11.29 -33.07 -2.95
N ARG A 426 -10.49 -32.06 -3.29
CA ARG A 426 -10.91 -30.65 -3.32
C ARG A 426 -12.19 -30.52 -4.15
N LYS A 427 -13.28 -30.04 -3.54
CA LYS A 427 -14.53 -29.74 -4.26
C LYS A 427 -14.49 -28.28 -4.73
N PRO A 428 -14.95 -27.96 -5.95
CA PRO A 428 -15.10 -26.58 -6.40
C PRO A 428 -16.02 -25.77 -5.48
N LEU A 429 -15.83 -24.45 -5.41
CA LEU A 429 -16.77 -23.56 -4.74
C LEU A 429 -18.17 -23.70 -5.32
N GLN A 430 -19.18 -23.64 -4.45
CA GLN A 430 -20.61 -23.63 -4.82
C GLN A 430 -21.03 -22.24 -5.33
N ILE A 431 -20.49 -21.84 -6.50
CA ILE A 431 -20.62 -20.49 -7.04
C ILE A 431 -22.07 -20.08 -7.30
N GLU A 432 -22.99 -21.03 -7.52
CA GLU A 432 -24.41 -20.77 -7.75
C GLU A 432 -25.08 -20.07 -6.54
N LYS A 433 -24.49 -20.16 -5.35
CA LYS A 433 -24.95 -19.39 -4.19
C LYS A 433 -24.75 -17.88 -4.36
N LEU A 434 -23.93 -17.45 -5.32
CA LEU A 434 -23.64 -16.03 -5.60
C LEU A 434 -24.66 -15.37 -6.52
N SER A 435 -25.65 -16.08 -7.08
CA SER A 435 -26.63 -15.45 -7.99
C SER A 435 -27.25 -14.15 -7.44
N PRO A 436 -27.64 -14.05 -6.14
CA PRO A 436 -28.15 -12.80 -5.58
C PRO A 436 -27.13 -11.63 -5.65
N VAL A 437 -25.84 -11.93 -5.52
CA VAL A 437 -24.75 -10.94 -5.64
C VAL A 437 -24.55 -10.55 -7.10
N THR A 438 -24.59 -11.53 -7.99
CA THR A 438 -24.48 -11.33 -9.45
C THR A 438 -25.60 -10.44 -9.98
N GLU A 439 -26.84 -10.64 -9.52
CA GLU A 439 -27.98 -9.77 -9.84
C GLU A 439 -27.77 -8.33 -9.37
N LEU A 440 -27.26 -8.14 -8.15
CA LEU A 440 -26.94 -6.80 -7.63
C LEU A 440 -25.85 -6.10 -8.45
N PHE A 441 -24.82 -6.84 -8.87
CA PHE A 441 -23.79 -6.29 -9.76
C PHE A 441 -24.38 -5.95 -11.13
N GLN A 442 -25.19 -6.83 -11.70
CA GLN A 442 -25.86 -6.61 -12.99
C GLN A 442 -26.72 -5.35 -12.98
N GLN A 443 -27.47 -5.08 -11.91
CA GLN A 443 -28.25 -3.85 -11.76
C GLN A 443 -27.37 -2.59 -11.78
N GLY A 444 -26.19 -2.65 -11.15
CA GLY A 444 -25.19 -1.59 -11.21
C GLY A 444 -24.68 -1.35 -12.63
N VAL A 445 -24.35 -2.43 -13.35
CA VAL A 445 -23.90 -2.39 -14.74
C VAL A 445 -24.94 -1.75 -15.66
N ILE A 446 -26.21 -2.19 -15.55
CA ILE A 446 -27.32 -1.66 -16.38
C ILE A 446 -27.45 -0.14 -16.19
N LYS A 447 -27.35 0.33 -14.95
CA LYS A 447 -27.44 1.76 -14.65
C LYS A 447 -26.23 2.55 -15.14
N CYS A 448 -25.02 2.01 -14.99
CA CYS A 448 -23.79 2.67 -15.46
C CYS A 448 -23.77 2.80 -16.99
N MET A 449 -24.26 1.78 -17.69
CA MET A 449 -24.28 1.71 -19.15
C MET A 449 -25.64 2.12 -19.75
N GLU A 450 -26.42 2.94 -19.04
CA GLU A 450 -27.71 3.41 -19.53
C GLU A 450 -27.53 4.19 -20.85
N GLY A 451 -28.20 3.73 -21.90
CA GLY A 451 -28.07 4.28 -23.26
C GLY A 451 -27.04 3.58 -24.15
N GLU A 452 -26.27 2.62 -23.63
CA GLU A 452 -25.39 1.78 -24.44
C GLU A 452 -26.18 0.70 -25.18
N LYS A 453 -25.78 0.41 -26.43
CA LYS A 453 -26.49 -0.58 -27.26
C LYS A 453 -26.33 -2.01 -26.75
N HIS A 454 -25.21 -2.32 -26.08
CA HIS A 454 -24.84 -3.69 -25.69
C HIS A 454 -24.34 -3.65 -24.24
N ILE A 455 -25.13 -4.19 -23.33
CA ILE A 455 -24.80 -4.29 -21.91
C ILE A 455 -24.38 -5.75 -21.61
N PRO A 456 -23.16 -6.01 -21.10
CA PRO A 456 -22.72 -7.36 -20.76
C PRO A 456 -23.60 -8.00 -19.68
N LYS A 457 -23.91 -9.29 -19.84
CA LYS A 457 -24.56 -10.10 -18.80
C LYS A 457 -23.51 -10.82 -17.95
N LEU A 458 -23.48 -10.51 -16.66
CA LEU A 458 -22.62 -11.15 -15.67
C LEU A 458 -23.17 -12.52 -15.27
N CYS A 459 -22.27 -13.46 -14.94
CA CYS A 459 -22.62 -14.79 -14.42
C CYS A 459 -21.97 -15.03 -13.05
N ASP A 460 -22.43 -16.06 -12.34
CA ASP A 460 -21.95 -16.36 -10.98
C ASP A 460 -20.46 -16.70 -10.95
N ARG A 461 -19.93 -17.32 -12.01
CA ARG A 461 -18.48 -17.57 -12.16
C ARG A 461 -17.69 -16.28 -12.27
N PHE A 462 -18.18 -15.31 -13.06
CA PHE A 462 -17.58 -13.98 -13.13
C PHE A 462 -17.57 -13.32 -11.74
N THR A 463 -18.68 -13.40 -11.01
CA THR A 463 -18.77 -12.84 -9.65
C THR A 463 -17.79 -13.52 -8.70
N ALA A 464 -17.68 -14.86 -8.72
CA ALA A 464 -16.72 -15.60 -7.91
C ALA A 464 -15.27 -15.18 -8.21
N CYS A 465 -14.87 -15.21 -9.47
CA CYS A 465 -13.57 -14.77 -9.97
C CYS A 465 -13.23 -13.34 -9.49
N TYR A 466 -14.13 -12.40 -9.76
CA TYR A 466 -13.94 -11.01 -9.33
C TYR A 466 -13.83 -10.86 -7.81
N LEU A 467 -14.61 -11.61 -7.01
CA LEU A 467 -14.49 -11.60 -5.56
C LEU A 467 -13.14 -12.16 -5.09
N LEU A 468 -12.63 -13.23 -5.69
CA LEU A 468 -11.30 -13.77 -5.34
C LEU A 468 -10.18 -12.78 -5.64
N HIS A 469 -10.22 -12.09 -6.78
CA HIS A 469 -9.26 -11.03 -7.09
C HIS A 469 -9.36 -9.85 -6.12
N ALA A 470 -10.56 -9.43 -5.74
CA ALA A 470 -10.76 -8.39 -4.73
C ALA A 470 -10.29 -8.82 -3.34
N LEU A 471 -10.28 -10.11 -3.04
CA LEU A 471 -9.73 -10.68 -1.83
C LEU A 471 -8.22 -10.97 -1.93
N SER A 472 -7.57 -10.67 -3.06
CA SER A 472 -6.17 -11.03 -3.35
C SER A 472 -5.88 -12.53 -3.44
N PHE A 473 -6.92 -13.36 -3.59
CA PHE A 473 -6.84 -14.82 -3.76
C PHE A 473 -6.88 -15.26 -5.23
N GLY A 474 -6.79 -14.31 -6.17
CA GLY A 474 -6.88 -14.57 -7.62
C GLY A 474 -5.82 -15.54 -8.18
N GLY A 475 -4.70 -15.74 -7.48
CA GLY A 475 -3.71 -16.75 -7.86
C GLY A 475 -4.18 -18.20 -7.66
N GLU A 476 -5.24 -18.40 -6.88
CA GLU A 476 -5.78 -19.72 -6.51
C GLU A 476 -7.10 -20.04 -7.25
N GLU A 477 -7.41 -19.30 -8.33
CA GLU A 477 -8.64 -19.49 -9.11
C GLU A 477 -8.75 -20.89 -9.72
N GLU A 478 -7.69 -21.37 -10.36
CA GLU A 478 -7.68 -22.73 -10.91
C GLU A 478 -7.90 -23.77 -9.81
N THR A 479 -7.30 -23.53 -8.62
CA THR A 479 -7.40 -24.40 -7.45
C THR A 479 -8.84 -24.55 -6.96
N PHE A 480 -9.60 -23.45 -6.91
CA PHE A 480 -10.89 -23.40 -6.22
C PHE A 480 -12.12 -23.26 -7.14
N LEU A 481 -11.94 -22.75 -8.35
CA LEU A 481 -12.99 -22.57 -9.37
C LEU A 481 -12.88 -23.57 -10.53
N GLY A 482 -11.78 -24.33 -10.65
CA GLY A 482 -11.53 -25.26 -11.76
C GLY A 482 -11.14 -24.54 -13.07
N SER A 483 -10.85 -25.32 -14.12
CA SER A 483 -10.30 -24.82 -15.39
C SER A 483 -11.19 -23.80 -16.11
N ASP A 484 -10.55 -22.92 -16.88
CA ASP A 484 -11.02 -21.64 -17.44
C ASP A 484 -12.11 -21.68 -18.53
N ASP A 485 -12.79 -22.81 -18.75
CA ASP A 485 -13.54 -23.00 -20.00
C ASP A 485 -14.79 -22.11 -20.17
N ASP A 486 -15.31 -21.40 -19.16
CA ASP A 486 -16.51 -20.55 -19.34
C ASP A 486 -16.58 -19.29 -18.45
N LEU A 487 -15.76 -18.26 -18.70
CA LEU A 487 -16.10 -16.87 -18.30
C LEU A 487 -17.17 -16.26 -19.24
N ASN A 488 -18.15 -17.04 -19.72
CA ASN A 488 -19.07 -16.61 -20.77
C ASN A 488 -20.00 -15.46 -20.34
N LEU A 489 -19.62 -14.21 -20.65
CA LEU A 489 -20.55 -13.08 -20.71
C LEU A 489 -21.32 -13.18 -22.04
N SER A 490 -22.63 -13.45 -21.97
CA SER A 490 -23.48 -13.46 -23.17
C SER A 490 -24.02 -12.04 -23.45
N PRO A 491 -24.00 -11.54 -24.70
CA PRO A 491 -24.71 -10.30 -25.04
C PRO A 491 -26.22 -10.55 -25.08
N THR A 492 -27.01 -9.67 -24.45
CA THR A 492 -28.48 -9.75 -24.52
C THR A 492 -28.99 -9.02 -25.77
N GLN A 493 -29.69 -9.72 -26.66
CA GLN A 493 -30.62 -9.09 -27.62
C GLN A 493 -31.93 -8.83 -26.88
N PHE A 494 -32.35 -7.57 -26.78
CA PHE A 494 -33.70 -7.25 -26.35
C PHE A 494 -34.67 -7.76 -27.42
N SER A 495 -35.52 -8.73 -27.08
CA SER A 495 -36.71 -9.02 -27.88
C SER A 495 -37.69 -7.87 -27.67
N GLU A 496 -37.88 -7.04 -28.69
CA GLU A 496 -39.06 -6.18 -28.77
C GLU A 496 -40.30 -7.09 -28.75
N GLN A 497 -40.99 -7.16 -27.61
CA GLN A 497 -42.41 -7.50 -27.62
C GLN A 497 -43.13 -6.30 -28.24
N VAL A 498 -43.21 -6.31 -29.57
CA VAL A 498 -44.26 -5.54 -30.26
C VAL A 498 -45.56 -6.26 -29.94
N SER A 499 -46.34 -5.69 -29.03
CA SER A 499 -47.75 -6.03 -28.90
C SER A 499 -48.44 -5.64 -30.19
N SER A 500 -48.69 -6.63 -31.06
CA SER A 500 -49.68 -6.49 -32.11
C SER A 500 -51.06 -6.63 -31.46
N ASP A 501 -51.57 -5.52 -30.92
CA ASP A 501 -53.00 -5.39 -30.70
C ASP A 501 -53.66 -5.29 -32.07
N GLU A 502 -54.47 -6.30 -32.37
CA GLU A 502 -55.47 -6.27 -33.43
C GLU A 502 -56.42 -5.10 -33.19
N SER A 503 -56.54 -4.21 -34.17
CA SER A 503 -57.78 -3.46 -34.38
C SER A 503 -58.10 -3.49 -35.86
N GLU A 504 -59.12 -4.29 -36.17
CA GLU A 504 -59.88 -4.36 -37.40
C GLU A 504 -60.29 -2.96 -37.87
N GLU A 505 -60.18 -2.69 -39.18
CA GLU A 505 -61.22 -1.97 -39.93
C GLU A 505 -61.02 -2.16 -41.45
N GLU A 506 -61.96 -2.92 -42.00
CA GLU A 506 -62.54 -2.95 -43.35
C GLU A 506 -61.84 -2.23 -44.52
N GLN A 507 -61.62 -2.96 -45.61
CA GLN A 507 -62.37 -2.74 -46.87
C GLN A 507 -62.15 -3.88 -47.88
N ASN A 508 -63.20 -4.68 -48.06
CA ASN A 508 -63.52 -5.35 -49.32
C ASN A 508 -63.87 -4.27 -50.36
N VAL A 509 -63.35 -4.38 -51.59
CA VAL A 509 -64.13 -4.42 -52.85
C VAL A 509 -63.24 -5.01 -53.95
N GLU A 510 -63.73 -6.05 -54.62
CA GLU A 510 -63.20 -6.68 -55.84
C GLU A 510 -63.35 -5.79 -57.09
N GLN A 511 -62.50 -6.10 -58.09
CA GLN A 511 -62.48 -5.75 -59.52
C GLN A 511 -61.58 -4.60 -59.97
#